data_AF-A0A2V7QZ47-F1
#
_entry.id   AF-A0A2V7QZ47-F1
#
_cell.length_a   1.000
_cell.length_b   1.000
_cell.length_c   1.000
_cell.angle_alpha   90.00
_cell.angle_beta   90.00
_cell.angle_gamma   90.00
#
_symmetry.space_group_name_H-M   'P 1'
#
loop_
_entity.id
_entity.type
_entity.pdbx_description
1 polymer ?
#
loop_
_entity_poly.entity_id
_entity_poly.type
_entity_poly.pdbx_seq_one_letter_code
_entity_poly.pdbx_strand_id
1 'polypeptide(L)'
;MPRGLLAGLSSLWAAACSSSSTQPKLAPCTAASGGQVSLAVAADTAIDPTQSAGCAVFGPNASASAYEYLLIPQAVSGAPDDSSGFLLRGATVPAAAAPFAAPLRSAAAIPAQQQFDLTLRRAERDLASRVGVRHRPPAAPPLFQTPPMVGDRRVFQVCGNADCTTHPKVVAFARNVGTHIAVFQDSADEANGRALSTFDFDTLRAVFDTLLYAADTAAFGRESDIDGNGVVIVLLTGKVNSLVPSPCTGGYIAGYFYGGDLLPPSRQNPDTNQAEIFYSIVPDPNATLSCVHSATGVKRAVPSTFIHEFQHMISFNQHVLLRGSRTGEDLWLNEGLSHYAEELGARLFLPGDSTTFCYFIFGDLYNSAQYLAAPESHLLVDTVGIGGLANRGAYWLFVRFMVDQFSSDTSRPAANVVTRALDRTNFIGMANVSNATGTPFATVVERWALANYVSDLPTITAPPELQYKRWRFRTDYQTIRNACIARISNPPQFPSAYPLFPPSGDGSAINLSGTLHSGSGSYYIAQQAAGAAGFTLLFSNGTGYPLRASLAPRLNVLRLQ
;
A
#
# COMPACT_ATOMS: atom_id res chain seq x y z
N MET A 1 -20.30 33.82 -49.81
CA MET A 1 -21.29 32.86 -50.36
C MET A 1 -20.58 31.51 -50.57
N PRO A 2 -21.22 30.36 -50.31
CA PRO A 2 -20.93 29.62 -49.08
C PRO A 2 -20.61 28.11 -49.22
N ARG A 3 -20.04 27.58 -48.11
CA ARG A 3 -20.22 26.25 -47.46
C ARG A 3 -19.82 24.95 -48.18
N GLY A 4 -18.96 24.20 -47.47
CA GLY A 4 -18.92 22.73 -47.49
C GLY A 4 -18.15 22.19 -46.28
N LEU A 5 -18.86 21.79 -45.22
CA LEU A 5 -18.31 21.06 -44.08
C LEU A 5 -17.86 19.66 -44.54
N LEU A 6 -16.68 19.22 -44.11
CA LEU A 6 -16.31 17.80 -44.05
C LEU A 6 -15.78 17.51 -42.64
N ALA A 7 -16.67 16.93 -41.83
CA ALA A 7 -16.33 16.35 -40.53
C ALA A 7 -15.52 15.07 -40.77
N GLY A 8 -14.24 15.07 -40.36
CA GLY A 8 -13.42 13.87 -40.32
C GLY A 8 -13.80 13.03 -39.09
N LEU A 9 -14.45 11.89 -39.32
CA LEU A 9 -14.57 10.83 -38.32
C LEU A 9 -13.19 10.20 -38.12
N SER A 10 -12.51 10.56 -37.04
CA SER A 10 -11.38 9.81 -36.51
C SER A 10 -11.91 8.56 -35.83
N SER A 11 -11.82 7.42 -36.50
CA SER A 11 -12.15 6.09 -35.99
C SER A 11 -11.27 5.74 -34.77
N LEU A 12 -11.81 5.92 -33.58
CA LEU A 12 -11.32 5.32 -32.34
C LEU A 12 -11.52 3.81 -32.43
N TRP A 13 -10.43 3.07 -32.64
CA TRP A 13 -10.37 1.64 -32.33
C TRP A 13 -10.38 1.48 -30.81
N ALA A 14 -11.57 1.52 -30.21
CA ALA A 14 -11.79 0.96 -28.89
C ALA A 14 -11.80 -0.57 -29.06
N ALA A 15 -10.68 -1.22 -28.75
CA ALA A 15 -10.64 -2.66 -28.57
C ALA A 15 -11.43 -3.03 -27.30
N ALA A 16 -12.75 -3.09 -27.42
CA ALA A 16 -13.60 -3.81 -26.47
C ALA A 16 -13.36 -5.31 -26.70
N CYS A 17 -12.36 -5.89 -26.03
CA CYS A 17 -12.17 -7.33 -25.99
C CYS A 17 -13.27 -7.98 -25.14
N SER A 18 -14.45 -8.15 -25.72
CA SER A 18 -15.37 -9.20 -25.26
C SER A 18 -14.83 -10.53 -25.78
N SER A 19 -14.00 -11.21 -24.99
CA SER A 19 -13.65 -12.60 -25.28
C SER A 19 -14.90 -13.45 -25.04
N SER A 20 -15.61 -13.77 -26.11
CA SER A 20 -16.57 -14.87 -26.12
C SER A 20 -15.79 -16.15 -25.80
N SER A 21 -15.96 -16.65 -24.58
CA SER A 21 -15.41 -17.94 -24.16
C SER A 21 -15.91 -19.02 -25.12
N THR A 22 -14.99 -19.62 -25.88
CA THR A 22 -15.28 -20.83 -26.69
C THR A 22 -15.38 -22.09 -25.83
N GLN A 23 -15.06 -22.00 -24.53
CA GLN A 23 -15.22 -23.11 -23.59
C GLN A 23 -16.68 -23.26 -23.16
N PRO A 24 -17.17 -24.49 -22.96
CA PRO A 24 -18.51 -24.71 -22.41
C PRO A 24 -18.60 -24.23 -20.96
N LYS A 25 -19.82 -24.00 -20.48
CA LYS A 25 -20.07 -23.79 -19.05
C LYS A 25 -19.63 -25.00 -18.25
N LEU A 26 -19.17 -24.76 -17.02
CA LEU A 26 -18.77 -25.84 -16.14
C LEU A 26 -19.99 -26.69 -15.73
N ALA A 27 -19.77 -28.01 -15.71
CA ALA A 27 -20.78 -28.95 -15.23
C ALA A 27 -20.91 -28.88 -13.69
N PRO A 28 -22.08 -29.25 -13.12
CA PRO A 28 -22.22 -29.38 -11.69
C PRO A 28 -21.23 -30.39 -11.09
N CYS A 29 -20.69 -30.05 -9.92
CA CYS A 29 -19.75 -30.91 -9.21
C CYS A 29 -20.45 -32.09 -8.55
N THR A 30 -19.80 -33.25 -8.59
CA THR A 30 -20.24 -34.50 -7.96
C THR A 30 -19.21 -34.93 -6.91
N ALA A 31 -19.56 -35.91 -6.07
CA ALA A 31 -18.63 -36.47 -5.09
C ALA A 31 -17.36 -37.07 -5.73
N ALA A 32 -17.42 -37.47 -7.01
CA ALA A 32 -16.29 -38.02 -7.77
C ALA A 32 -15.47 -36.94 -8.52
N SER A 33 -15.83 -35.66 -8.39
CA SER A 33 -15.09 -34.57 -9.04
C SER A 33 -13.74 -34.31 -8.36
N GLY A 34 -12.85 -33.56 -9.04
CA GLY A 34 -11.60 -33.10 -8.46
C GLY A 34 -11.80 -32.08 -7.33
N GLY A 35 -10.70 -31.69 -6.66
CA GLY A 35 -10.72 -30.69 -5.59
C GLY A 35 -11.24 -31.20 -4.24
N GLN A 36 -10.89 -32.44 -3.89
CA GLN A 36 -11.29 -33.03 -2.61
C GLN A 36 -10.71 -32.25 -1.42
N VAL A 37 -11.55 -31.96 -0.44
CA VAL A 37 -11.20 -31.27 0.80
C VAL A 37 -11.31 -32.26 1.95
N SER A 38 -10.18 -32.56 2.56
CA SER A 38 -10.08 -33.34 3.79
C SER A 38 -9.04 -32.67 4.68
N LEU A 39 -9.52 -31.96 5.70
CA LEU A 39 -8.68 -31.13 6.56
C LEU A 39 -8.89 -31.50 8.02
N ALA A 40 -7.80 -31.55 8.78
CA ALA A 40 -7.85 -31.46 10.23
C ALA A 40 -8.18 -30.02 10.66
N VAL A 41 -8.56 -29.81 11.91
CA VAL A 41 -8.73 -28.45 12.46
C VAL A 41 -7.42 -27.67 12.32
N ALA A 42 -7.53 -26.41 11.92
CA ALA A 42 -6.45 -25.49 11.59
C ALA A 42 -5.61 -25.85 10.36
N ALA A 43 -5.88 -26.97 9.67
CA ALA A 43 -5.25 -27.27 8.39
C ALA A 43 -5.96 -26.52 7.24
N ASP A 44 -5.17 -26.15 6.24
CA ASP A 44 -5.64 -25.47 5.04
C ASP A 44 -5.22 -26.15 3.73
N THR A 45 -5.91 -25.77 2.65
CA THR A 45 -5.55 -26.11 1.27
C THR A 45 -5.99 -24.98 0.33
N ALA A 46 -5.29 -24.80 -0.78
CA ALA A 46 -5.68 -23.87 -1.85
C ALA A 46 -6.10 -24.67 -3.09
N ILE A 47 -7.37 -24.59 -3.47
CA ILE A 47 -7.90 -25.32 -4.64
C ILE A 47 -7.76 -24.43 -5.88
N ASP A 48 -7.12 -24.96 -6.92
CA ASP A 48 -7.07 -24.33 -8.24
C ASP A 48 -8.27 -24.80 -9.09
N PRO A 49 -9.31 -23.95 -9.30
CA PRO A 49 -10.48 -24.32 -10.07
C PRO A 49 -10.16 -24.58 -11.55
N THR A 50 -9.02 -24.13 -12.07
CA THR A 50 -8.60 -24.43 -13.44
C THR A 50 -8.11 -25.86 -13.60
N GLN A 51 -7.74 -26.52 -12.49
CA GLN A 51 -7.31 -27.92 -12.45
C GLN A 51 -8.39 -28.86 -11.94
N SER A 52 -9.36 -28.38 -11.16
CA SER A 52 -10.46 -29.18 -10.62
C SER A 52 -11.76 -29.08 -11.42
N ALA A 53 -11.74 -28.48 -12.61
CA ALA A 53 -12.93 -28.15 -13.40
C ALA A 53 -13.94 -27.31 -12.58
N GLY A 54 -13.44 -26.40 -11.76
CA GLY A 54 -14.20 -25.54 -10.86
C GLY A 54 -14.64 -26.21 -9.56
N CYS A 55 -14.38 -27.50 -9.36
CA CYS A 55 -14.95 -28.20 -8.21
C CYS A 55 -14.11 -28.11 -6.94
N ALA A 56 -14.82 -28.00 -5.82
CA ALA A 56 -14.35 -28.29 -4.48
C ALA A 56 -15.34 -29.27 -3.82
N VAL A 57 -14.83 -30.38 -3.29
CA VAL A 57 -15.66 -31.50 -2.79
C VAL A 57 -15.36 -31.71 -1.32
N PHE A 58 -16.34 -31.45 -0.46
CA PHE A 58 -16.23 -31.60 0.98
C PHE A 58 -16.85 -32.94 1.39
N GLY A 59 -16.05 -33.77 2.09
CA GLY A 59 -16.49 -35.08 2.57
C GLY A 59 -17.63 -35.00 3.61
N PRO A 60 -18.26 -36.14 3.94
CA PRO A 60 -19.29 -36.18 4.98
C PRO A 60 -18.71 -35.83 6.36
N ASN A 61 -19.51 -35.16 7.19
CA ASN A 61 -19.16 -34.90 8.57
C ASN A 61 -19.59 -36.10 9.44
N ALA A 62 -18.65 -36.99 9.73
CA ALA A 62 -18.88 -38.14 10.60
C ALA A 62 -18.76 -37.82 12.11
N SER A 63 -18.48 -36.56 12.47
CA SER A 63 -18.34 -36.11 13.86
C SER A 63 -19.69 -35.83 14.51
N ALA A 64 -19.69 -35.82 15.85
CA ALA A 64 -20.80 -35.35 16.67
C ALA A 64 -20.89 -33.81 16.76
N SER A 65 -19.88 -33.10 16.24
CA SER A 65 -19.83 -31.64 16.18
C SER A 65 -19.91 -31.14 14.74
N ALA A 66 -20.43 -29.93 14.56
CA ALA A 66 -20.42 -29.28 13.25
C ALA A 66 -18.98 -28.96 12.81
N TYR A 67 -18.74 -28.99 11.50
CA TYR A 67 -17.53 -28.45 10.90
C TYR A 67 -17.79 -27.04 10.41
N GLU A 68 -16.78 -26.18 10.53
CA GLU A 68 -16.75 -24.85 9.94
C GLU A 68 -15.51 -24.72 9.06
N TYR A 69 -15.70 -24.25 7.83
CA TYR A 69 -14.62 -23.99 6.89
C TYR A 69 -14.60 -22.50 6.54
N LEU A 70 -13.45 -21.85 6.74
CA LEU A 70 -13.18 -20.55 6.14
C LEU A 70 -12.93 -20.76 4.64
N LEU A 71 -13.70 -20.08 3.81
CA LEU A 71 -13.56 -20.05 2.36
C LEU A 71 -13.10 -18.67 1.91
N ILE A 72 -12.05 -18.63 1.10
CA ILE A 72 -11.55 -17.39 0.50
C ILE A 72 -11.37 -17.57 -1.02
N PRO A 73 -12.38 -17.22 -1.84
CA PRO A 73 -12.20 -17.01 -3.27
C PRO A 73 -11.25 -15.84 -3.49
N GLN A 74 -10.14 -16.08 -4.17
CA GLN A 74 -9.06 -15.11 -4.36
C GLN A 74 -8.47 -15.21 -5.77
N ALA A 75 -7.97 -14.10 -6.30
CA ALA A 75 -7.02 -14.11 -7.40
C ALA A 75 -5.61 -13.85 -6.86
N VAL A 76 -4.67 -14.77 -7.10
CA VAL A 76 -3.30 -14.67 -6.56
C VAL A 76 -2.28 -14.30 -7.64
N SER A 77 -2.77 -13.83 -8.78
CA SER A 77 -1.98 -13.23 -9.84
C SER A 77 -1.25 -11.99 -9.34
N GLY A 78 0.02 -11.84 -9.72
CA GLY A 78 0.78 -10.61 -9.56
C GLY A 78 0.63 -9.64 -10.73
N ALA A 79 -0.29 -9.90 -11.66
CA ALA A 79 -0.63 -8.95 -12.71
C ALA A 79 -1.41 -7.77 -12.10
N PRO A 80 -0.93 -6.53 -12.25
CA PRO A 80 -1.60 -5.38 -11.66
C PRO A 80 -2.98 -5.11 -12.26
N ASP A 81 -3.89 -4.63 -11.41
CA ASP A 81 -5.28 -4.28 -11.74
C ASP A 81 -6.11 -5.42 -12.35
N ASP A 82 -5.60 -6.65 -12.26
CA ASP A 82 -6.19 -7.81 -12.88
C ASP A 82 -7.43 -8.26 -12.11
N SER A 83 -8.52 -8.51 -12.82
CA SER A 83 -9.79 -8.89 -12.18
C SER A 83 -10.65 -9.83 -13.01
N SER A 84 -11.62 -10.44 -12.35
CA SER A 84 -12.69 -11.22 -13.01
C SER A 84 -13.90 -11.30 -12.10
N GLY A 85 -15.10 -11.17 -12.67
CA GLY A 85 -16.31 -11.59 -11.97
C GLY A 85 -16.23 -13.09 -11.64
N PHE A 86 -16.77 -13.49 -10.49
CA PHE A 86 -16.84 -14.89 -10.07
C PHE A 86 -18.21 -15.30 -9.57
N LEU A 87 -18.41 -16.61 -9.52
CA LEU A 87 -19.56 -17.27 -8.95
C LEU A 87 -19.10 -18.53 -8.21
N LEU A 88 -19.42 -18.65 -6.92
CA LEU A 88 -19.19 -19.81 -6.08
C LEU A 88 -20.54 -20.38 -5.62
N ARG A 89 -20.87 -21.59 -6.05
CA ARG A 89 -22.21 -22.17 -5.85
C ARG A 89 -22.19 -23.56 -5.24
N GLY A 90 -22.99 -23.76 -4.21
CA GLY A 90 -23.26 -25.05 -3.60
C GLY A 90 -24.26 -25.90 -4.40
N ALA A 91 -24.18 -27.20 -4.20
CA ALA A 91 -24.94 -28.20 -4.95
C ALA A 91 -26.48 -28.07 -4.85
N THR A 92 -27.00 -27.48 -3.76
CA THR A 92 -28.44 -27.38 -3.53
C THR A 92 -29.06 -26.09 -4.10
N VAL A 93 -28.24 -25.18 -4.62
CA VAL A 93 -28.68 -23.89 -5.13
C VAL A 93 -29.30 -24.04 -6.53
N PRO A 94 -30.59 -23.71 -6.73
CA PRO A 94 -31.26 -23.82 -8.03
C PRO A 94 -30.58 -22.95 -9.09
N ALA A 95 -30.49 -23.43 -10.33
CA ALA A 95 -29.80 -22.74 -11.43
C ALA A 95 -30.17 -21.25 -11.57
N ALA A 96 -31.45 -20.91 -11.33
CA ALA A 96 -32.02 -19.57 -11.45
C ALA A 96 -31.92 -18.68 -10.19
N ALA A 97 -31.39 -19.17 -9.07
CA ALA A 97 -31.30 -18.38 -7.84
C ALA A 97 -30.28 -17.25 -7.99
N ALA A 98 -30.68 -16.02 -7.66
CA ALA A 98 -29.80 -14.87 -7.66
C ALA A 98 -28.69 -15.05 -6.59
N PRO A 99 -27.41 -14.87 -6.95
CA PRO A 99 -26.32 -14.96 -5.99
C PRO A 99 -26.34 -13.80 -5.02
N PHE A 100 -25.89 -14.07 -3.80
CA PHE A 100 -25.57 -13.04 -2.84
C PHE A 100 -24.26 -12.38 -3.25
N ALA A 101 -24.32 -11.10 -3.55
CA ALA A 101 -23.14 -10.27 -3.71
C ALA A 101 -22.90 -9.52 -2.40
N ALA A 102 -21.63 -9.43 -1.98
CA ALA A 102 -21.27 -8.46 -0.96
C ALA A 102 -21.74 -7.07 -1.41
N PRO A 103 -22.32 -6.24 -0.53
CA PRO A 103 -22.75 -4.91 -0.90
C PRO A 103 -21.54 -4.12 -1.41
N LEU A 104 -21.62 -3.64 -2.65
CA LEU A 104 -20.62 -2.73 -3.22
C LEU A 104 -20.62 -1.47 -2.35
N ARG A 105 -19.56 -1.29 -1.55
CA ARG A 105 -19.34 -0.02 -0.87
C ARG A 105 -18.89 0.98 -1.91
N SER A 106 -19.49 2.15 -1.91
CA SER A 106 -19.02 3.27 -2.74
C SER A 106 -17.55 3.52 -2.43
N ALA A 107 -16.71 3.61 -3.45
CA ALA A 107 -15.33 4.04 -3.27
C ALA A 107 -15.34 5.41 -2.56
N ALA A 108 -14.67 5.48 -1.40
CA ALA A 108 -14.45 6.76 -0.75
C ALA A 108 -13.64 7.67 -1.69
N ALA A 109 -13.86 8.98 -1.61
CA ALA A 109 -13.01 9.93 -2.33
C ALA A 109 -11.55 9.72 -1.91
N ILE A 110 -10.64 9.61 -2.87
CA ILE A 110 -9.23 9.47 -2.54
C ILE A 110 -8.72 10.81 -1.95
N PRO A 111 -8.06 10.79 -0.78
CA PRO A 111 -7.41 11.96 -0.21
C PRO A 111 -6.42 12.64 -1.16
N ALA A 112 -6.28 13.95 -0.98
CA ALA A 112 -5.42 14.79 -1.81
C ALA A 112 -3.94 14.34 -1.79
N GLN A 113 -3.39 13.95 -0.63
CA GLN A 113 -2.03 13.41 -0.51
C GLN A 113 -1.83 12.20 -1.43
N GLN A 114 -2.70 11.21 -1.37
CA GLN A 114 -2.55 9.98 -2.16
C GLN A 114 -2.67 10.21 -3.67
N GLN A 115 -3.55 11.12 -4.09
CA GLN A 115 -3.64 11.52 -5.49
C GLN A 115 -2.33 12.16 -5.95
N PHE A 116 -1.73 12.99 -5.11
CA PHE A 116 -0.47 13.66 -5.39
C PHE A 116 0.70 12.68 -5.48
N ASP A 117 0.83 11.79 -4.50
CA ASP A 117 1.88 10.76 -4.48
C ASP A 117 1.84 9.91 -5.75
N LEU A 118 0.64 9.47 -6.14
CA LEU A 118 0.46 8.71 -7.39
C LEU A 118 0.95 9.50 -8.62
N THR A 119 0.61 10.79 -8.69
CA THR A 119 1.06 11.65 -9.78
C THR A 119 2.59 11.73 -9.82
N LEU A 120 3.24 11.88 -8.66
CA LEU A 120 4.70 11.88 -8.55
C LEU A 120 5.30 10.53 -8.98
N ARG A 121 4.79 9.40 -8.46
CA ARG A 121 5.28 8.05 -8.80
C ARG A 121 5.13 7.75 -10.30
N ARG A 122 4.06 8.23 -10.94
CA ARG A 122 3.86 8.14 -12.40
C ARG A 122 4.86 9.00 -13.17
N ALA A 123 5.03 10.25 -12.75
CA ALA A 123 5.99 11.17 -13.37
C ALA A 123 7.43 10.66 -13.28
N GLU A 124 7.81 10.11 -12.13
CA GLU A 124 9.12 9.50 -11.88
C GLU A 124 9.38 8.29 -12.77
N ARG A 125 8.43 7.36 -12.87
CA ARG A 125 8.52 6.19 -13.76
C ARG A 125 8.72 6.63 -15.21
N ASP A 126 7.95 7.61 -15.64
CA ASP A 126 8.02 8.16 -16.98
C ASP A 126 9.37 8.86 -17.24
N LEU A 127 9.87 9.64 -16.28
CA LEU A 127 11.19 10.27 -16.36
C LEU A 127 12.34 9.26 -16.34
N ALA A 128 12.34 8.30 -15.43
CA ALA A 128 13.36 7.26 -15.32
C ALA A 128 13.46 6.44 -16.61
N SER A 129 12.33 6.16 -17.26
CA SER A 129 12.31 5.45 -18.54
C SER A 129 13.01 6.23 -19.66
N ARG A 130 12.77 7.54 -19.75
CA ARG A 130 13.27 8.42 -20.83
C ARG A 130 14.68 8.93 -20.61
N VAL A 131 14.99 9.36 -19.40
CA VAL A 131 16.29 9.96 -19.06
C VAL A 131 17.32 8.88 -18.77
N GLY A 132 16.91 7.81 -18.06
CA GLY A 132 17.79 6.78 -17.54
C GLY A 132 18.79 7.32 -16.51
N VAL A 133 19.61 6.41 -15.95
CA VAL A 133 20.71 6.78 -15.05
C VAL A 133 21.91 7.25 -15.87
N ARG A 134 22.65 8.26 -15.37
CA ARG A 134 23.96 8.63 -15.94
C ARG A 134 24.89 7.40 -15.94
N HIS A 135 25.27 6.92 -17.12
CA HIS A 135 26.29 5.86 -17.27
C HIS A 135 27.73 6.41 -17.21
N ARG A 136 27.89 7.72 -17.06
CA ARG A 136 29.18 8.41 -17.09
C ARG A 136 29.30 9.34 -15.88
N PRO A 137 30.44 9.35 -15.17
CA PRO A 137 30.70 10.30 -14.10
C PRO A 137 30.53 11.74 -14.64
N PRO A 138 29.99 12.68 -13.84
CA PRO A 138 29.91 14.07 -14.26
C PRO A 138 31.31 14.60 -14.57
N ALA A 139 31.44 15.41 -15.63
CA ALA A 139 32.70 16.01 -16.04
C ALA A 139 33.19 17.13 -15.08
N ALA A 140 32.35 17.52 -14.11
CA ALA A 140 32.67 18.50 -13.09
C ALA A 140 32.21 17.98 -11.71
N PRO A 141 32.96 18.24 -10.63
CA PRO A 141 32.51 17.94 -9.28
C PRO A 141 31.22 18.71 -8.97
N PRO A 142 30.32 18.14 -8.14
CA PRO A 142 29.09 18.82 -7.77
C PRO A 142 29.41 20.11 -6.99
N LEU A 143 28.54 21.12 -7.15
CA LEU A 143 28.76 22.48 -6.64
C LEU A 143 28.75 22.59 -5.11
N PHE A 144 28.29 21.55 -4.40
CA PHE A 144 28.16 21.53 -2.94
C PHE A 144 28.86 20.32 -2.33
N GLN A 145 30.20 20.28 -2.40
CA GLN A 145 30.98 19.21 -1.76
C GLN A 145 31.08 19.32 -0.23
N THR A 146 30.49 20.37 0.35
CA THR A 146 30.51 20.61 1.79
C THR A 146 29.08 20.66 2.32
N PRO A 147 28.80 20.07 3.49
CA PRO A 147 27.51 20.20 4.14
C PRO A 147 27.09 21.67 4.27
N PRO A 148 25.80 22.00 4.10
CA PRO A 148 25.29 23.34 4.31
C PRO A 148 25.65 23.87 5.71
N MET A 149 25.85 25.18 5.83
CA MET A 149 25.95 25.87 7.11
C MET A 149 24.64 26.60 7.43
N VAL A 150 24.36 26.80 8.72
CA VAL A 150 23.22 27.63 9.14
C VAL A 150 23.36 29.03 8.53
N GLY A 151 22.29 29.51 7.88
CA GLY A 151 22.28 30.77 7.15
C GLY A 151 22.55 30.63 5.64
N ASP A 152 23.00 29.47 5.16
CA ASP A 152 23.25 29.26 3.73
C ASP A 152 21.96 29.45 2.92
N ARG A 153 22.10 30.19 1.83
CA ARG A 153 21.01 30.49 0.90
C ARG A 153 21.01 29.51 -0.26
N ARG A 154 19.86 28.88 -0.52
CA ARG A 154 19.66 28.02 -1.70
C ARG A 154 18.37 28.37 -2.43
N VAL A 155 18.38 28.21 -3.75
CA VAL A 155 17.19 28.34 -4.60
C VAL A 155 16.73 26.93 -4.95
N PHE A 156 15.45 26.66 -4.74
CA PHE A 156 14.84 25.36 -5.00
C PHE A 156 13.75 25.48 -6.05
N GLN A 157 13.63 24.47 -6.89
CA GLN A 157 12.45 24.21 -7.72
C GLN A 157 11.49 23.34 -6.91
N VAL A 158 10.21 23.71 -6.86
CA VAL A 158 9.19 22.98 -6.08
C VAL A 158 7.94 22.77 -6.92
N CYS A 159 7.18 21.69 -6.71
CA CYS A 159 5.90 21.52 -7.39
C CYS A 159 4.97 22.73 -7.13
N GLY A 160 4.47 23.33 -8.21
CA GLY A 160 3.60 24.51 -8.16
C GLY A 160 2.10 24.20 -8.25
N ASN A 161 1.73 22.94 -8.52
CA ASN A 161 0.36 22.45 -8.59
C ASN A 161 0.28 20.96 -8.22
N ALA A 162 -0.94 20.46 -7.99
CA ALA A 162 -1.20 19.06 -7.61
C ALA A 162 -0.85 18.03 -8.70
N ASP A 163 -0.50 18.46 -9.91
CA ASP A 163 0.01 17.57 -10.95
C ASP A 163 1.55 17.61 -11.08
N CYS A 164 2.22 18.44 -10.27
CA CYS A 164 3.64 18.78 -10.36
C CYS A 164 4.12 19.09 -11.81
N THR A 165 3.29 19.76 -12.61
CA THR A 165 3.64 20.13 -14.00
C THR A 165 4.31 21.50 -14.10
N THR A 166 4.36 22.24 -12.98
CA THR A 166 5.01 23.56 -12.89
C THR A 166 6.00 23.54 -11.74
N HIS A 167 7.15 24.21 -11.92
CA HIS A 167 8.23 24.24 -10.93
C HIS A 167 8.62 25.70 -10.61
N PRO A 168 7.84 26.43 -9.81
CA PRO A 168 8.26 27.74 -9.31
C PRO A 168 9.55 27.64 -8.49
N LYS A 169 10.35 28.71 -8.57
CA LYS A 169 11.54 28.89 -7.72
C LYS A 169 11.14 29.45 -6.37
N VAL A 170 11.70 28.87 -5.30
CA VAL A 170 11.67 29.45 -3.95
C VAL A 170 13.09 29.71 -3.47
N VAL A 171 13.25 30.76 -2.66
CA VAL A 171 14.53 31.09 -2.03
C VAL A 171 14.41 30.73 -0.56
N ALA A 172 15.25 29.81 -0.09
CA ALA A 172 15.21 29.35 1.28
C ALA A 172 16.59 29.43 1.93
N PHE A 173 16.60 29.46 3.25
CA PHE A 173 17.80 29.54 4.06
C PHE A 173 17.88 28.36 5.02
N ALA A 174 19.07 27.80 5.20
CA ALA A 174 19.31 26.77 6.20
C ALA A 174 19.07 27.37 7.59
N ARG A 175 18.11 26.81 8.32
CA ARG A 175 17.78 27.21 9.71
C ARG A 175 18.39 26.27 10.72
N ASN A 176 18.60 25.01 10.35
CA ASN A 176 19.23 24.03 11.20
C ASN A 176 19.97 22.98 10.38
N VAL A 177 21.16 22.56 10.81
CA VAL A 177 21.96 21.55 10.13
C VAL A 177 22.48 20.55 11.14
N GLY A 178 22.25 19.27 10.87
CA GLY A 178 22.67 18.12 11.66
C GLY A 178 23.74 17.30 10.97
N THR A 179 23.86 16.03 11.36
CA THR A 179 24.85 15.12 10.78
C THR A 179 24.40 14.59 9.41
N HIS A 180 23.11 14.31 9.26
CA HIS A 180 22.48 13.72 8.08
C HIS A 180 21.36 14.59 7.51
N ILE A 181 20.92 15.64 8.21
CA ILE A 181 19.74 16.44 7.85
C ILE A 181 20.07 17.94 7.84
N ALA A 182 19.63 18.66 6.81
CA ALA A 182 19.61 20.13 6.79
C ALA A 182 18.19 20.66 6.58
N VAL A 183 17.67 21.44 7.54
CA VAL A 183 16.33 22.03 7.48
C VAL A 183 16.42 23.44 6.92
N PHE A 184 15.79 23.65 5.76
CA PHE A 184 15.66 24.92 5.07
C PHE A 184 14.24 25.48 5.25
N GLN A 185 14.15 26.80 5.44
CA GLN A 185 12.89 27.54 5.52
C GLN A 185 12.79 28.51 4.35
N ASP A 186 11.67 28.46 3.62
CA ASP A 186 11.33 29.44 2.60
C ASP A 186 11.28 30.86 3.19
N SER A 187 12.07 31.76 2.62
CA SER A 187 12.21 33.14 3.07
C SER A 187 10.93 33.95 2.90
N ALA A 188 10.12 33.64 1.90
CA ALA A 188 8.84 34.32 1.70
C ALA A 188 7.87 33.95 2.83
N ASP A 189 7.82 32.69 3.24
CA ASP A 189 6.96 32.25 4.33
C ASP A 189 7.42 32.81 5.67
N GLU A 190 8.73 32.85 5.93
CA GLU A 190 9.28 33.47 7.13
C GLU A 190 8.93 34.96 7.23
N ALA A 191 9.06 35.71 6.14
CA ALA A 191 8.67 37.12 6.08
C ALA A 191 7.16 37.35 6.33
N ASN A 192 6.33 36.33 6.07
CA ASN A 192 4.89 36.35 6.31
C ASN A 192 4.50 35.72 7.66
N GLY A 193 5.45 35.44 8.55
CA GLY A 193 5.18 34.87 9.87
C GLY A 193 4.79 33.39 9.86
N ARG A 194 5.06 32.69 8.76
CA ARG A 194 4.80 31.25 8.55
C ARG A 194 6.06 30.41 8.77
N ALA A 195 6.75 30.65 9.87
CA ALA A 195 7.96 29.92 10.24
C ALA A 195 7.78 29.21 11.57
N LEU A 196 8.52 28.11 11.74
CA LEU A 196 8.70 27.47 13.03
C LEU A 196 9.64 28.31 13.92
N SER A 197 9.54 28.12 15.24
CA SER A 197 10.52 28.72 16.16
C SER A 197 11.86 27.99 16.07
N THR A 198 12.95 28.61 16.56
CA THR A 198 14.27 27.95 16.65
C THR A 198 14.19 26.63 17.42
N PHE A 199 13.48 26.62 18.56
CA PHE A 199 13.26 25.41 19.34
C PHE A 199 12.53 24.33 18.54
N ASP A 200 11.55 24.72 17.74
CA ASP A 200 10.82 23.77 16.89
C ASP A 200 11.71 23.18 15.80
N PHE A 201 12.54 24.00 15.13
CA PHE A 201 13.54 23.52 14.19
C PHE A 201 14.52 22.54 14.85
N ASP A 202 15.03 22.85 16.04
CA ASP A 202 15.92 21.98 16.80
C ASP A 202 15.26 20.62 17.08
N THR A 203 14.00 20.63 17.52
CA THR A 203 13.26 19.39 17.83
C THR A 203 12.98 18.55 16.58
N LEU A 204 12.61 19.18 15.46
CA LEU A 204 12.38 18.46 14.20
C LEU A 204 13.67 17.84 13.68
N ARG A 205 14.76 18.62 13.61
CA ARG A 205 16.06 18.11 13.19
C ARG A 205 16.48 16.95 14.10
N ALA A 206 16.37 17.07 15.42
CA ALA A 206 16.75 16.00 16.32
C ALA A 206 16.02 14.67 16.02
N VAL A 207 14.71 14.72 15.76
CA VAL A 207 13.93 13.51 15.41
C VAL A 207 14.38 12.94 14.07
N PHE A 208 14.54 13.76 13.03
CA PHE A 208 14.93 13.28 11.70
C PHE A 208 16.33 12.71 11.70
N ASP A 209 17.28 13.45 12.26
CA ASP A 209 18.72 13.21 12.18
C ASP A 209 19.19 12.03 13.04
N THR A 210 18.52 11.80 14.18
CA THR A 210 18.97 10.81 15.17
C THR A 210 18.09 9.57 15.25
N LEU A 211 16.80 9.66 14.90
CA LEU A 211 15.84 8.56 15.02
C LEU A 211 15.42 8.04 13.65
N LEU A 212 14.78 8.89 12.84
CA LEU A 212 14.09 8.44 11.62
C LEU A 212 15.09 8.07 10.52
N TYR A 213 16.10 8.92 10.26
CA TYR A 213 17.16 8.62 9.29
C TYR A 213 17.87 7.29 9.60
N ALA A 214 18.21 7.07 10.88
CA ALA A 214 18.87 5.86 11.32
C ALA A 214 17.97 4.61 11.20
N ALA A 215 16.66 4.76 11.43
CA ALA A 215 15.71 3.66 11.31
C ALA A 215 15.56 3.20 9.85
N ASP A 216 15.32 4.13 8.93
CA ASP A 216 15.14 3.82 7.50
C ASP A 216 16.41 3.32 6.85
N THR A 217 17.56 3.94 7.15
CA THR A 217 18.82 3.48 6.56
C THR A 217 19.21 2.09 7.05
N ALA A 218 18.83 1.76 8.29
CA ALA A 218 18.97 0.43 8.86
C ALA A 218 17.95 -0.57 8.29
N ALA A 219 16.77 -0.15 7.85
CA ALA A 219 15.73 -1.03 7.33
C ALA A 219 15.81 -1.27 5.82
N PHE A 220 16.10 -0.25 5.02
CA PHE A 220 15.87 -0.29 3.57
C PHE A 220 17.17 -0.19 2.77
N GLY A 221 18.10 0.67 3.18
CA GLY A 221 19.26 1.01 2.35
C GLY A 221 19.71 2.45 2.62
N ARG A 222 20.75 2.91 1.93
CA ARG A 222 21.06 4.35 1.94
C ARG A 222 20.41 5.02 0.74
N GLU A 223 20.07 6.28 0.94
CA GLU A 223 19.83 7.28 -0.09
C GLU A 223 21.08 7.53 -0.95
N SER A 224 20.92 8.27 -2.03
CA SER A 224 22.05 8.79 -2.83
C SER A 224 22.65 10.04 -2.18
N ASP A 225 23.70 10.60 -2.77
CA ASP A 225 24.21 11.93 -2.42
C ASP A 225 24.58 12.65 -3.73
N ILE A 226 23.54 13.08 -4.47
CA ILE A 226 23.69 13.56 -5.85
C ILE A 226 24.44 14.89 -5.91
N ASP A 227 24.23 15.78 -4.93
CA ASP A 227 24.96 17.05 -4.84
C ASP A 227 26.23 16.99 -3.96
N GLY A 228 26.51 15.86 -3.32
CA GLY A 228 27.77 15.62 -2.58
C GLY A 228 27.86 16.38 -1.27
N ASN A 229 26.73 16.82 -0.73
CA ASN A 229 26.67 17.66 0.46
C ASN A 229 26.60 16.83 1.76
N GLY A 230 26.38 15.51 1.66
CA GLY A 230 26.35 14.57 2.78
C GLY A 230 25.11 14.64 3.68
N VAL A 231 24.06 15.37 3.29
CA VAL A 231 22.82 15.52 4.05
C VAL A 231 21.58 15.41 3.16
N VAL A 232 20.48 14.89 3.72
CA VAL A 232 19.14 15.04 3.14
C VAL A 232 18.59 16.41 3.52
N ILE A 233 18.10 17.14 2.52
CA ILE A 233 17.52 18.46 2.71
C ILE A 233 16.04 18.31 3.06
N VAL A 234 15.60 19.00 4.11
CA VAL A 234 14.19 19.20 4.42
C VAL A 234 13.82 20.63 4.10
N LEU A 235 13.01 20.85 3.07
CA LEU A 235 12.54 22.17 2.68
C LEU A 235 11.12 22.41 3.18
N LEU A 236 10.98 23.37 4.11
CA LEU A 236 9.69 23.87 4.57
C LEU A 236 9.27 25.07 3.73
N THR A 237 8.20 24.91 2.96
CA THR A 237 7.67 25.96 2.07
C THR A 237 6.14 25.93 1.99
N GLY A 238 5.54 27.13 2.00
CA GLY A 238 4.12 27.36 1.79
C GLY A 238 3.64 26.97 0.40
N LYS A 239 4.54 26.73 -0.55
CA LYS A 239 4.17 26.13 -1.83
C LYS A 239 3.53 24.75 -1.68
N VAL A 240 3.96 23.96 -0.70
CA VAL A 240 3.35 22.66 -0.38
C VAL A 240 1.93 22.87 0.16
N ASN A 241 1.74 23.83 1.09
CA ASN A 241 0.40 24.15 1.61
C ASN A 241 -0.57 24.53 0.50
N SER A 242 -0.10 25.31 -0.49
CA SER A 242 -0.89 25.80 -1.62
C SER A 242 -1.21 24.75 -2.69
N LEU A 243 -0.67 23.52 -2.59
CA LEU A 243 -1.01 22.44 -3.53
C LEU A 243 -2.48 22.00 -3.41
N VAL A 244 -3.08 22.19 -2.24
CA VAL A 244 -4.50 21.90 -1.99
C VAL A 244 -5.20 23.19 -1.57
N PRO A 245 -6.19 23.68 -2.35
CA PRO A 245 -6.89 24.91 -1.99
C PRO A 245 -7.79 24.72 -0.75
N SER A 246 -8.05 25.83 -0.06
CA SER A 246 -9.06 25.90 1.00
C SER A 246 -10.43 25.44 0.48
N PRO A 247 -11.23 24.67 1.25
CA PRO A 247 -11.07 24.35 2.67
C PRO A 247 -10.40 22.99 2.96
N CYS A 248 -9.58 22.46 2.04
CA CYS A 248 -8.96 21.13 2.19
C CYS A 248 -10.00 19.99 2.35
N THR A 249 -11.12 20.07 1.61
CA THR A 249 -12.12 19.01 1.59
C THR A 249 -11.48 17.72 1.07
N GLY A 250 -11.39 16.70 1.91
CA GLY A 250 -10.70 15.44 1.58
C GLY A 250 -9.23 15.38 1.98
N GLY A 251 -8.73 16.37 2.72
CA GLY A 251 -7.37 16.38 3.27
C GLY A 251 -6.46 17.42 2.62
N TYR A 252 -5.17 17.35 2.93
CA TYR A 252 -4.11 18.23 2.42
C TYR A 252 -2.87 17.39 2.10
N ILE A 253 -1.90 17.99 1.39
CA ILE A 253 -0.59 17.39 1.15
C ILE A 253 0.35 17.85 2.27
N ALA A 254 0.84 16.93 3.09
CA ALA A 254 1.74 17.22 4.21
C ALA A 254 3.20 17.37 3.76
N GLY A 255 3.60 16.63 2.73
CA GLY A 255 4.93 16.67 2.17
C GLY A 255 5.08 15.65 1.03
N TYR A 256 6.25 15.64 0.40
CA TYR A 256 6.57 14.71 -0.67
C TYR A 256 8.08 14.58 -0.90
N PHE A 257 8.48 13.47 -1.48
CA PHE A 257 9.73 13.29 -2.22
C PHE A 257 9.45 13.25 -3.74
N TYR A 258 10.39 13.78 -4.54
CA TYR A 258 10.32 13.70 -6.00
C TYR A 258 11.61 13.15 -6.61
N GLY A 259 11.56 11.95 -7.18
CA GLY A 259 12.72 11.28 -7.80
C GLY A 259 13.31 11.99 -9.02
N GLY A 260 12.56 12.91 -9.64
CA GLY A 260 13.08 13.77 -10.71
C GLY A 260 14.26 14.65 -10.25
N ASP A 261 14.32 14.99 -8.96
CA ASP A 261 15.43 15.74 -8.37
C ASP A 261 16.71 14.93 -8.28
N LEU A 262 16.65 13.60 -8.33
CA LEU A 262 17.83 12.73 -8.34
C LEU A 262 18.31 12.40 -9.76
N LEU A 263 17.51 12.70 -10.77
CA LEU A 263 17.83 12.47 -12.17
C LEU A 263 18.59 13.66 -12.78
N PRO A 264 19.44 13.42 -13.78
CA PRO A 264 20.24 14.48 -14.37
C PRO A 264 19.37 15.49 -15.13
N PRO A 265 19.86 16.74 -15.26
CA PRO A 265 19.19 17.76 -16.05
C PRO A 265 19.17 17.34 -17.51
N SER A 266 18.01 17.47 -18.15
CA SER A 266 17.81 17.14 -19.55
C SER A 266 16.68 17.99 -20.13
N ARG A 267 16.41 17.86 -21.43
CA ARG A 267 15.21 18.50 -22.03
C ARG A 267 13.91 17.98 -21.41
N GLN A 268 13.90 16.74 -20.93
CA GLN A 268 12.75 16.11 -20.29
C GLN A 268 12.70 16.36 -18.77
N ASN A 269 13.82 16.78 -18.17
CA ASN A 269 13.95 17.09 -16.75
C ASN A 269 14.71 18.41 -16.55
N PRO A 270 14.16 19.56 -17.00
CA PRO A 270 14.88 20.83 -16.98
C PRO A 270 14.95 21.47 -15.58
N ASP A 271 14.02 21.12 -14.69
CA ASP A 271 13.81 21.78 -13.40
C ASP A 271 14.29 20.96 -12.19
N THR A 272 15.18 20.00 -12.40
CA THR A 272 15.77 19.19 -11.31
C THR A 272 16.63 20.03 -10.36
N ASN A 273 16.49 19.77 -9.06
CA ASN A 273 17.34 20.32 -8.01
C ASN A 273 18.68 19.59 -7.86
N GLN A 274 18.84 18.40 -8.47
CA GLN A 274 20.01 17.53 -8.34
C GLN A 274 20.39 17.25 -6.89
N ALA A 275 19.42 16.92 -6.03
CA ALA A 275 19.65 16.69 -4.60
C ALA A 275 18.55 15.87 -3.92
N GLU A 276 18.91 15.27 -2.80
CA GLU A 276 18.04 14.55 -1.88
C GLU A 276 17.19 15.52 -1.06
N ILE A 277 15.94 15.77 -1.50
CA ILE A 277 15.06 16.75 -0.86
C ILE A 277 13.73 16.10 -0.45
N PHE A 278 13.34 16.33 0.81
CA PHE A 278 11.99 16.18 1.31
C PHE A 278 11.33 17.56 1.42
N TYR A 279 10.19 17.73 0.75
CA TYR A 279 9.41 18.96 0.74
C TYR A 279 8.27 18.85 1.74
N SER A 280 8.02 19.87 2.54
CA SER A 280 6.97 19.84 3.56
C SER A 280 6.31 21.20 3.78
N ILE A 281 5.09 21.15 4.30
CA ILE A 281 4.30 22.33 4.68
C ILE A 281 4.98 23.19 5.74
N VAL A 282 4.57 24.47 5.79
CA VAL A 282 4.87 25.43 6.86
C VAL A 282 3.65 25.67 7.75
N PRO A 283 3.82 26.27 8.95
CA PRO A 283 2.70 26.79 9.72
C PRO A 283 1.95 27.89 8.95
N ASP A 284 0.63 27.81 8.90
CA ASP A 284 -0.27 28.82 8.35
C ASP A 284 -1.51 28.94 9.27
N PRO A 285 -1.37 29.53 10.47
CA PRO A 285 -2.44 29.58 11.46
C PRO A 285 -3.63 30.45 11.01
N ASN A 286 -3.41 31.35 10.05
CA ASN A 286 -4.41 32.27 9.53
C ASN A 286 -5.07 31.77 8.23
N ALA A 287 -4.77 30.54 7.78
CA ALA A 287 -5.34 29.93 6.56
C ALA A 287 -5.25 30.84 5.32
N THR A 288 -4.08 31.41 5.10
CA THR A 288 -3.83 32.34 3.99
C THR A 288 -3.35 31.65 2.71
N LEU A 289 -2.83 30.42 2.83
CA LEU A 289 -2.38 29.57 1.73
C LEU A 289 -3.41 28.49 1.38
N SER A 290 -3.99 27.86 2.40
CA SER A 290 -5.00 26.80 2.25
C SER A 290 -5.91 26.69 3.48
N CYS A 291 -5.98 25.53 4.14
CA CYS A 291 -6.63 25.36 5.45
C CYS A 291 -5.67 25.73 6.59
N VAL A 292 -6.18 25.78 7.82
CA VAL A 292 -5.36 26.14 9.00
C VAL A 292 -4.33 25.04 9.29
N HIS A 293 -3.05 25.44 9.33
CA HIS A 293 -1.95 24.59 9.79
C HIS A 293 -1.26 25.25 10.99
N SER A 294 -1.49 24.76 12.21
CA SER A 294 -0.75 25.27 13.38
C SER A 294 0.69 24.74 13.41
N ALA A 295 1.60 25.46 14.08
CA ALA A 295 2.97 24.99 14.27
C ALA A 295 3.02 23.61 14.95
N THR A 296 2.19 23.39 15.97
CA THR A 296 2.03 22.08 16.61
C THR A 296 1.52 21.01 15.64
N GLY A 297 0.57 21.37 14.76
CA GLY A 297 0.06 20.46 13.73
C GLY A 297 1.13 20.03 12.73
N VAL A 298 1.98 20.98 12.29
CA VAL A 298 3.13 20.71 11.43
C VAL A 298 4.12 19.77 12.14
N LYS A 299 4.53 20.09 13.38
CA LYS A 299 5.44 19.23 14.16
C LYS A 299 4.92 17.82 14.40
N ARG A 300 3.60 17.65 14.44
CA ARG A 300 2.94 16.36 14.58
C ARG A 300 2.96 15.54 13.29
N ALA A 301 2.63 16.16 12.15
CA ALA A 301 2.40 15.44 10.89
C ALA A 301 3.68 15.16 10.11
N VAL A 302 4.60 16.13 10.09
CA VAL A 302 5.80 16.10 9.24
C VAL A 302 6.72 14.91 9.57
N PRO A 303 6.93 14.49 10.82
CA PRO A 303 7.80 13.34 11.09
C PRO A 303 7.36 12.00 10.49
N SER A 304 6.06 11.66 10.53
CA SER A 304 5.57 10.44 9.85
C SER A 304 5.70 10.56 8.34
N THR A 305 5.42 11.75 7.81
CA THR A 305 5.57 12.02 6.36
C THR A 305 7.04 11.93 5.93
N PHE A 306 7.98 12.42 6.74
CA PHE A 306 9.40 12.34 6.44
C PHE A 306 9.88 10.90 6.29
N ILE A 307 9.56 10.02 7.26
CA ILE A 307 10.04 8.63 7.21
C ILE A 307 9.39 7.87 6.03
N HIS A 308 8.14 8.20 5.70
CA HIS A 308 7.47 7.67 4.51
C HIS A 308 8.20 8.07 3.21
N GLU A 309 8.41 9.37 3.00
CA GLU A 309 9.03 9.90 1.79
C GLU A 309 10.53 9.58 1.70
N PHE A 310 11.20 9.42 2.84
CA PHE A 310 12.59 9.02 2.88
C PHE A 310 12.77 7.56 2.46
N GLN A 311 11.83 6.67 2.80
CA GLN A 311 11.81 5.32 2.23
C GLN A 311 11.67 5.36 0.71
N HIS A 312 10.80 6.20 0.15
CA HIS A 312 10.69 6.35 -1.31
C HIS A 312 11.99 6.85 -1.96
N MET A 313 12.68 7.79 -1.32
CA MET A 313 13.99 8.28 -1.77
C MET A 313 15.04 7.16 -1.77
N ILE A 314 15.10 6.35 -0.71
CA ILE A 314 15.98 5.17 -0.62
C ILE A 314 15.61 4.16 -1.72
N SER A 315 14.33 3.85 -1.89
CA SER A 315 13.86 2.89 -2.89
C SER A 315 14.21 3.35 -4.32
N PHE A 316 14.02 4.64 -4.63
CA PHE A 316 14.43 5.21 -5.91
C PHE A 316 15.94 5.07 -6.14
N ASN A 317 16.77 5.36 -5.13
CA ASN A 317 18.21 5.13 -5.23
C ASN A 317 18.54 3.65 -5.47
N GLN A 318 17.95 2.75 -4.70
CA GLN A 318 18.25 1.33 -4.80
C GLN A 318 17.81 0.72 -6.14
N HIS A 319 16.59 0.99 -6.61
CA HIS A 319 16.06 0.39 -7.83
C HIS A 319 16.48 1.16 -9.09
N VAL A 320 16.33 2.48 -9.11
CA VAL A 320 16.58 3.28 -10.31
C VAL A 320 18.07 3.58 -10.43
N LEU A 321 18.68 4.26 -9.45
CA LEU A 321 20.03 4.80 -9.61
C LEU A 321 21.14 3.72 -9.57
N LEU A 322 21.15 2.86 -8.56
CA LEU A 322 22.20 1.85 -8.39
C LEU A 322 22.03 0.65 -9.30
N ARG A 323 20.81 0.40 -9.77
CA ARG A 323 20.40 -0.85 -10.40
C ARG A 323 19.80 -0.69 -11.80
N GLY A 324 19.59 0.55 -12.23
CA GLY A 324 19.19 0.86 -13.60
C GLY A 324 17.74 0.51 -13.94
N SER A 325 16.87 0.30 -12.94
CA SER A 325 15.45 0.13 -13.20
C SER A 325 14.91 1.36 -13.94
N ARG A 326 14.17 1.11 -15.02
CA ARG A 326 13.53 2.16 -15.83
C ARG A 326 12.21 2.64 -15.23
N THR A 327 11.72 1.95 -14.21
CA THR A 327 10.38 2.19 -13.65
C THR A 327 10.35 2.35 -12.13
N GLY A 328 11.45 2.02 -11.45
CA GLY A 328 11.45 1.84 -10.00
C GLY A 328 10.72 0.57 -9.58
N GLU A 329 10.56 0.39 -8.26
CA GLU A 329 9.67 -0.61 -7.66
C GLU A 329 8.21 -0.39 -8.09
N ASP A 330 7.42 -1.46 -8.11
CA ASP A 330 5.98 -1.38 -8.34
C ASP A 330 5.29 -0.64 -7.20
N LEU A 331 4.31 0.19 -7.58
CA LEU A 331 3.68 1.17 -6.70
C LEU A 331 3.18 0.55 -5.39
N TRP A 332 2.40 -0.52 -5.47
CA TRP A 332 1.79 -1.16 -4.31
C TRP A 332 2.84 -1.65 -3.28
N LEU A 333 3.99 -2.17 -3.74
CA LEU A 333 5.03 -2.67 -2.86
C LEU A 333 5.88 -1.54 -2.29
N ASN A 334 6.24 -0.56 -3.12
CA ASN A 334 6.97 0.63 -2.69
C ASN A 334 6.21 1.34 -1.56
N GLU A 335 4.92 1.56 -1.75
CA GLU A 335 4.03 2.22 -0.78
C GLU A 335 3.79 1.37 0.47
N GLY A 336 3.69 0.04 0.31
CA GLY A 336 3.66 -0.88 1.46
C GLY A 336 4.91 -0.78 2.33
N LEU A 337 6.09 -0.60 1.71
CA LEU A 337 7.36 -0.39 2.42
C LEU A 337 7.40 0.99 3.09
N SER A 338 6.87 2.04 2.46
CA SER A 338 6.78 3.38 3.05
C SER A 338 5.82 3.43 4.25
N HIS A 339 4.67 2.78 4.18
CA HIS A 339 3.79 2.59 5.35
C HIS A 339 4.44 1.73 6.43
N TYR A 340 5.22 0.71 6.04
CA TYR A 340 6.01 -0.03 7.02
C TYR A 340 7.07 0.86 7.70
N ALA A 341 7.64 1.84 6.99
CA ALA A 341 8.54 2.85 7.55
C ALA A 341 7.84 3.71 8.62
N GLU A 342 6.58 4.08 8.41
CA GLU A 342 5.76 4.75 9.42
C GLU A 342 5.59 3.90 10.69
N GLU A 343 5.30 2.60 10.56
CA GLU A 343 5.28 1.68 11.71
C GLU A 343 6.64 1.61 12.42
N LEU A 344 7.75 1.52 11.66
CA LEU A 344 9.10 1.51 12.23
C LEU A 344 9.35 2.78 13.04
N GLY A 345 9.00 3.95 12.49
CA GLY A 345 9.08 5.25 13.16
C GLY A 345 8.24 5.30 14.42
N ALA A 346 6.97 4.86 14.36
CA ALA A 346 6.07 4.82 15.49
C ALA A 346 6.70 4.07 16.68
N ARG A 347 7.27 2.89 16.41
CA ARG A 347 7.81 1.99 17.43
C ARG A 347 9.02 2.56 18.17
N LEU A 348 9.75 3.51 17.59
CA LEU A 348 10.88 4.18 18.27
C LEU A 348 10.44 4.94 19.53
N PHE A 349 9.17 5.33 19.58
CA PHE A 349 8.61 6.11 20.68
C PHE A 349 8.04 5.24 21.81
N LEU A 350 7.96 3.91 21.65
CA LEU A 350 7.47 3.03 22.72
C LEU A 350 8.61 2.49 23.61
N PRO A 351 8.35 2.31 24.93
CA PRO A 351 7.11 2.59 25.65
C PRO A 351 6.95 4.05 26.12
N GLY A 352 7.91 4.94 25.85
CA GLY A 352 8.03 6.25 26.52
C GLY A 352 7.01 7.32 26.07
N ASP A 353 6.76 7.45 24.78
CA ASP A 353 5.89 8.47 24.17
C ASP A 353 4.81 7.82 23.29
N SER A 354 3.75 7.36 23.97
CA SER A 354 2.57 6.79 23.30
C SER A 354 1.79 7.80 22.44
N THR A 355 1.99 9.10 22.65
CA THR A 355 1.31 10.14 21.87
C THR A 355 1.93 10.24 20.48
N THR A 356 3.26 10.32 20.41
CA THR A 356 3.97 10.34 19.12
C THR A 356 3.84 8.99 18.40
N PHE A 357 3.86 7.87 19.12
CA PHE A 357 3.49 6.57 18.53
C PHE A 357 2.16 6.62 17.78
N CYS A 358 1.12 7.20 18.40
CA CYS A 358 -0.20 7.33 17.78
C CYS A 358 -0.22 8.27 16.56
N TYR A 359 0.65 9.27 16.50
CA TYR A 359 0.71 10.17 15.35
C TYR A 359 1.27 9.52 14.09
N PHE A 360 2.14 8.51 14.24
CA PHE A 360 2.62 7.71 13.13
C PHE A 360 1.62 6.61 12.77
N ILE A 361 1.28 5.74 13.73
CA ILE A 361 0.58 4.47 13.41
C ILE A 361 -0.90 4.60 13.06
N PHE A 362 -1.54 5.73 13.41
CA PHE A 362 -2.99 5.85 13.26
C PHE A 362 -3.44 5.77 11.81
N GLY A 363 -2.66 6.33 10.88
CA GLY A 363 -2.93 6.26 9.44
C GLY A 363 -2.99 4.82 8.94
N ASP A 364 -1.95 4.04 9.20
CA ASP A 364 -1.87 2.62 8.81
C ASP A 364 -2.99 1.77 9.44
N LEU A 365 -3.29 2.00 10.72
CA LEU A 365 -4.35 1.27 11.41
C LEU A 365 -5.74 1.64 10.87
N TYR A 366 -5.95 2.90 10.50
CA TYR A 366 -7.20 3.34 9.86
C TYR A 366 -7.35 2.74 8.46
N ASN A 367 -6.29 2.79 7.66
CA ASN A 367 -6.24 2.29 6.30
C ASN A 367 -6.50 0.78 6.24
N SER A 368 -5.82 0.01 7.10
CA SER A 368 -6.03 -1.44 7.22
C SER A 368 -7.44 -1.78 7.68
N ALA A 369 -8.05 -0.95 8.53
CA ALA A 369 -9.44 -1.13 8.92
C ALA A 369 -10.41 -1.02 7.74
N GLN A 370 -10.18 -0.04 6.85
CA GLN A 370 -11.00 0.15 5.66
C GLN A 370 -10.90 -1.08 4.75
N TYR A 371 -9.67 -1.59 4.53
CA TYR A 371 -9.44 -2.83 3.78
C TYR A 371 -10.17 -4.02 4.38
N LEU A 372 -9.90 -4.31 5.65
CA LEU A 372 -10.42 -5.49 6.34
C LEU A 372 -11.94 -5.50 6.49
N ALA A 373 -12.59 -4.34 6.37
CA ALA A 373 -14.04 -4.23 6.41
C ALA A 373 -14.73 -4.64 5.10
N ALA A 374 -14.00 -4.71 3.97
CA ALA A 374 -14.48 -5.20 2.68
C ALA A 374 -13.30 -5.58 1.75
N PRO A 375 -12.47 -6.61 2.08
CA PRO A 375 -11.26 -6.92 1.32
C PRO A 375 -11.52 -7.19 -0.16
N GLU A 376 -12.70 -7.73 -0.48
CA GLU A 376 -13.16 -8.00 -1.83
C GLU A 376 -13.43 -6.76 -2.69
N SER A 377 -13.41 -5.55 -2.10
CA SER A 377 -13.62 -4.29 -2.82
C SER A 377 -12.32 -3.57 -3.16
N HIS A 378 -11.17 -4.16 -2.83
CA HIS A 378 -9.86 -3.53 -2.90
C HIS A 378 -8.83 -4.44 -3.57
N LEU A 379 -7.74 -3.85 -4.05
CA LEU A 379 -6.64 -4.57 -4.70
C LEU A 379 -5.40 -4.52 -3.79
N LEU A 380 -4.67 -5.63 -3.71
CA LEU A 380 -3.30 -5.64 -3.20
C LEU A 380 -2.30 -5.26 -4.30
N VAL A 381 -2.56 -5.66 -5.56
CA VAL A 381 -1.62 -5.44 -6.68
C VAL A 381 -2.26 -4.52 -7.72
N ASP A 382 -1.93 -3.23 -7.69
CA ASP A 382 -2.43 -2.21 -8.62
C ASP A 382 -1.32 -1.41 -9.33
N THR A 383 -1.68 -0.81 -10.47
CA THR A 383 -0.85 0.13 -11.25
C THR A 383 -1.61 1.41 -11.63
N VAL A 384 -2.92 1.33 -11.86
CA VAL A 384 -3.71 2.44 -12.42
C VAL A 384 -4.77 2.99 -11.44
N GLY A 385 -5.05 2.28 -10.35
CA GLY A 385 -5.93 2.75 -9.28
C GLY A 385 -5.22 3.73 -8.37
N ILE A 386 -5.95 4.71 -7.85
CA ILE A 386 -5.46 5.67 -6.88
C ILE A 386 -5.42 5.00 -5.50
N GLY A 387 -4.78 3.83 -5.40
CA GLY A 387 -4.80 2.89 -4.27
C GLY A 387 -5.35 3.55 -3.02
N GLY A 388 -6.67 3.46 -2.86
CA GLY A 388 -7.35 4.29 -1.86
C GLY A 388 -6.83 3.94 -0.46
N LEU A 389 -7.23 4.71 0.54
CA LEU A 389 -6.86 4.44 1.94
C LEU A 389 -6.97 2.94 2.31
N ALA A 390 -7.99 2.24 1.82
CA ALA A 390 -8.10 0.79 1.98
C ALA A 390 -6.96 -0.01 1.30
N ASN A 391 -6.67 0.21 0.02
CA ASN A 391 -5.57 -0.48 -0.67
C ASN A 391 -4.22 -0.24 0.05
N ARG A 392 -3.95 0.99 0.49
CA ARG A 392 -2.75 1.31 1.28
C ARG A 392 -2.69 0.50 2.59
N GLY A 393 -3.84 0.28 3.21
CA GLY A 393 -3.99 -0.62 4.35
C GLY A 393 -3.67 -2.08 4.02
N ALA A 394 -4.06 -2.55 2.83
CA ALA A 394 -3.67 -3.87 2.32
C ALA A 394 -2.15 -3.97 2.15
N TYR A 395 -1.51 -2.93 1.60
CA TYR A 395 -0.06 -2.90 1.35
C TYR A 395 0.73 -2.99 2.65
N TRP A 396 0.36 -2.19 3.66
CA TRP A 396 0.97 -2.24 4.99
C TRP A 396 0.79 -3.61 5.65
N LEU A 397 -0.44 -4.14 5.67
CA LEU A 397 -0.71 -5.47 6.25
C LEU A 397 0.11 -6.57 5.56
N PHE A 398 0.24 -6.52 4.24
CA PHE A 398 1.00 -7.50 3.49
C PHE A 398 2.51 -7.42 3.77
N VAL A 399 3.10 -6.23 3.78
CA VAL A 399 4.51 -6.05 4.17
C VAL A 399 4.74 -6.45 5.62
N ARG A 400 3.85 -6.08 6.54
CA ARG A 400 3.92 -6.49 7.96
C ARG A 400 3.88 -8.00 8.12
N PHE A 401 3.01 -8.69 7.37
CA PHE A 401 2.92 -10.15 7.33
C PHE A 401 4.23 -10.76 6.81
N MET A 402 4.74 -10.27 5.67
CA MET A 402 6.01 -10.76 5.11
C MET A 402 7.16 -10.59 6.10
N VAL A 403 7.29 -9.43 6.75
CA VAL A 403 8.34 -9.23 7.73
C VAL A 403 8.19 -10.20 8.90
N ASP A 404 6.98 -10.39 9.44
CA ASP A 404 6.77 -11.34 10.53
C ASP A 404 7.11 -12.77 10.11
N GLN A 405 6.73 -13.18 8.90
CA GLN A 405 6.90 -14.55 8.44
C GLN A 405 8.33 -14.90 8.08
N PHE A 406 9.05 -13.99 7.42
CA PHE A 406 10.35 -14.26 6.84
C PHE A 406 11.53 -13.71 7.66
N SER A 407 11.26 -12.98 8.75
CA SER A 407 12.31 -12.64 9.72
C SER A 407 12.63 -13.82 10.63
N SER A 408 13.89 -13.94 11.04
CA SER A 408 14.34 -14.98 11.98
C SER A 408 13.67 -14.88 13.35
N ASP A 409 13.32 -13.66 13.77
CA ASP A 409 12.63 -13.35 15.02
C ASP A 409 11.91 -11.99 14.92
N THR A 410 11.34 -11.50 16.03
CA THR A 410 10.58 -10.24 16.09
C THR A 410 11.42 -9.00 16.43
N SER A 411 12.75 -9.12 16.43
CA SER A 411 13.67 -8.00 16.64
C SER A 411 13.76 -7.10 15.41
N ARG A 412 14.09 -5.83 15.63
CA ARG A 412 14.27 -4.87 14.54
C ARG A 412 15.39 -5.27 13.57
N PRO A 413 16.58 -5.74 14.02
CA PRO A 413 17.61 -6.21 13.10
C PRO A 413 17.15 -7.34 12.17
N ALA A 414 16.38 -8.32 12.69
CA ALA A 414 15.84 -9.40 11.86
C ALA A 414 14.83 -8.88 10.84
N ALA A 415 13.90 -8.01 11.27
CA ALA A 415 12.96 -7.34 10.38
C ALA A 415 13.65 -6.57 9.24
N ASN A 416 14.72 -5.85 9.59
CA ASN A 416 15.49 -5.07 8.64
C ASN A 416 16.17 -5.91 7.55
N VAL A 417 16.46 -7.20 7.80
CA VAL A 417 17.00 -8.09 6.76
C VAL A 417 15.97 -8.29 5.65
N VAL A 418 14.71 -8.49 6.00
CA VAL A 418 13.61 -8.72 5.05
C VAL A 418 13.32 -7.46 4.23
N THR A 419 13.10 -6.31 4.90
CA THR A 419 12.83 -5.04 4.19
C THR A 419 13.98 -4.63 3.29
N ARG A 420 15.23 -4.85 3.73
CA ARG A 420 16.41 -4.56 2.92
C ARG A 420 16.53 -5.48 1.71
N ALA A 421 16.11 -6.74 1.82
CA ALA A 421 16.07 -7.65 0.68
C ALA A 421 15.03 -7.22 -0.37
N LEU A 422 13.93 -6.59 0.08
CA LEU A 422 12.91 -6.01 -0.80
C LEU A 422 13.40 -4.74 -1.50
N ASP A 423 14.16 -3.85 -0.87
CA ASP A 423 14.65 -2.64 -1.57
C ASP A 423 15.96 -2.85 -2.34
N ARG A 424 16.90 -3.67 -1.83
CA ARG A 424 18.25 -3.82 -2.41
C ARG A 424 18.31 -4.83 -3.56
N THR A 425 17.40 -4.74 -4.53
CA THR A 425 17.25 -5.75 -5.60
C THR A 425 16.86 -5.14 -6.96
N ASN A 426 17.10 -5.91 -8.04
CA ASN A 426 16.65 -5.59 -9.40
C ASN A 426 15.24 -6.11 -9.68
N PHE A 427 14.72 -6.98 -8.82
CA PHE A 427 13.36 -7.50 -8.93
C PHE A 427 12.37 -6.45 -8.46
N ILE A 428 11.17 -6.45 -9.04
CA ILE A 428 10.05 -5.58 -8.67
C ILE A 428 8.76 -6.40 -8.52
N GLY A 429 7.79 -5.86 -7.80
CA GLY A 429 6.46 -6.42 -7.61
C GLY A 429 6.48 -7.86 -7.12
N MET A 430 5.71 -8.74 -7.78
CA MET A 430 5.62 -10.15 -7.40
C MET A 430 6.96 -10.90 -7.48
N ALA A 431 7.84 -10.52 -8.41
CA ALA A 431 9.15 -11.14 -8.57
C ALA A 431 10.07 -10.75 -7.41
N ASN A 432 9.93 -9.51 -6.90
CA ASN A 432 10.66 -9.06 -5.73
C ASN A 432 10.24 -9.86 -4.49
N VAL A 433 8.94 -9.93 -4.21
CA VAL A 433 8.43 -10.74 -3.09
C VAL A 433 8.94 -12.17 -3.17
N SER A 434 8.86 -12.78 -4.36
CA SER A 434 9.29 -14.18 -4.53
C SER A 434 10.79 -14.35 -4.26
N ASN A 435 11.61 -13.39 -4.71
CA ASN A 435 13.05 -13.39 -4.48
C ASN A 435 13.41 -13.15 -3.00
N ALA A 436 12.81 -12.16 -2.35
CA ALA A 436 13.11 -11.80 -0.97
C ALA A 436 12.67 -12.87 0.04
N THR A 437 11.57 -13.56 -0.25
CA THR A 437 10.99 -14.59 0.65
C THR A 437 11.43 -16.01 0.31
N GLY A 438 12.01 -16.24 -0.86
CA GLY A 438 12.27 -17.59 -1.40
C GLY A 438 11.00 -18.42 -1.63
N THR A 439 9.82 -17.80 -1.59
CA THR A 439 8.50 -18.44 -1.67
C THR A 439 7.73 -17.86 -2.86
N PRO A 440 7.04 -18.66 -3.69
CA PRO A 440 6.24 -18.12 -4.78
C PRO A 440 5.23 -17.08 -4.29
N PHE A 441 5.12 -15.94 -4.99
CA PHE A 441 4.20 -14.85 -4.64
C PHE A 441 2.77 -15.34 -4.34
N ALA A 442 2.24 -16.23 -5.19
CA ALA A 442 0.93 -16.85 -5.02
C ALA A 442 0.77 -17.47 -3.62
N THR A 443 1.73 -18.26 -3.17
CA THR A 443 1.71 -18.90 -1.85
C THR A 443 1.79 -17.89 -0.70
N VAL A 444 2.58 -16.82 -0.86
CA VAL A 444 2.64 -15.75 0.16
C VAL A 444 1.28 -15.05 0.29
N VAL A 445 0.63 -14.78 -0.84
CA VAL A 445 -0.68 -14.12 -0.91
C VAL A 445 -1.81 -15.01 -0.38
N GLU A 446 -1.79 -16.32 -0.68
CA GLU A 446 -2.73 -17.31 -0.14
C GLU A 446 -2.66 -17.35 1.40
N ARG A 447 -1.42 -17.46 1.93
CA ARG A 447 -1.18 -17.48 3.37
C ARG A 447 -1.56 -16.18 4.05
N TRP A 448 -1.24 -15.04 3.44
CA TRP A 448 -1.62 -13.73 3.97
C TRP A 448 -3.15 -13.57 4.06
N ALA A 449 -3.87 -14.02 3.03
CA ALA A 449 -5.33 -13.97 3.03
C ALA A 449 -5.92 -14.78 4.19
N LEU A 450 -5.41 -15.99 4.44
CA LEU A 450 -5.82 -16.77 5.60
C LEU A 450 -5.42 -16.07 6.92
N ALA A 451 -4.18 -15.58 7.03
CA ALA A 451 -3.64 -14.94 8.22
C ALA A 451 -4.45 -13.73 8.68
N ASN A 452 -4.98 -12.93 7.75
CA ASN A 452 -5.89 -11.82 8.05
C ASN A 452 -7.10 -12.27 8.89
N TYR A 453 -7.56 -13.51 8.77
CA TYR A 453 -8.65 -14.00 9.63
C TYR A 453 -8.16 -14.81 10.83
N VAL A 454 -7.25 -15.77 10.60
CA VAL A 454 -6.97 -16.82 11.59
C VAL A 454 -5.86 -16.50 12.58
N SER A 455 -4.96 -15.56 12.26
CA SER A 455 -3.70 -15.33 12.97
C SER A 455 -3.82 -15.35 14.51
N ASP A 456 -4.78 -14.60 15.04
CA ASP A 456 -5.06 -14.50 16.48
C ASP A 456 -6.54 -14.78 16.78
N LEU A 457 -7.15 -15.69 16.01
CA LEU A 457 -8.51 -16.14 16.23
C LEU A 457 -8.59 -17.01 17.51
N PRO A 458 -9.37 -16.64 18.55
CA PRO A 458 -9.30 -17.31 19.85
C PRO A 458 -9.72 -18.79 19.86
N THR A 459 -10.47 -19.22 18.86
CA THR A 459 -11.07 -20.56 18.79
C THR A 459 -10.13 -21.61 18.20
N ILE A 460 -9.04 -21.21 17.55
CA ILE A 460 -8.07 -22.11 16.95
C ILE A 460 -6.64 -21.64 17.23
N THR A 461 -5.69 -22.57 17.19
CA THR A 461 -4.28 -22.20 17.10
C THR A 461 -3.91 -22.17 15.62
N ALA A 462 -3.70 -20.97 15.07
CA ALA A 462 -3.28 -20.83 13.67
C ALA A 462 -1.91 -21.50 13.43
N PRO A 463 -1.69 -22.17 12.29
CA PRO A 463 -0.36 -22.61 11.87
C PRO A 463 0.64 -21.46 11.87
N PRO A 464 1.94 -21.69 12.20
CA PRO A 464 2.95 -20.63 12.28
C PRO A 464 3.03 -19.75 11.02
N GLU A 465 2.84 -20.34 9.84
CA GLU A 465 2.85 -19.67 8.54
C GLU A 465 1.65 -18.74 8.30
N LEU A 466 0.61 -18.83 9.14
CA LEU A 466 -0.63 -18.04 9.06
C LEU A 466 -0.77 -17.02 10.21
N GLN A 467 0.34 -16.68 10.88
CA GLN A 467 0.35 -15.76 12.02
C GLN A 467 0.97 -14.40 11.69
N TYR A 468 0.40 -13.32 12.22
CA TYR A 468 1.15 -12.13 12.57
C TYR A 468 1.83 -12.37 13.91
N LYS A 469 3.16 -12.17 13.96
CA LYS A 469 3.97 -12.41 15.17
C LYS A 469 4.05 -11.15 16.04
N ARG A 470 4.08 -9.99 15.40
CA ARG A 470 4.26 -8.70 16.08
C ARG A 470 2.95 -8.06 16.49
N TRP A 471 1.90 -8.30 15.73
CA TRP A 471 0.56 -7.74 15.94
C TRP A 471 -0.43 -8.86 16.21
N ARG A 472 -1.19 -8.74 17.30
CA ARG A 472 -2.41 -9.51 17.50
C ARG A 472 -3.57 -8.65 17.07
N PHE A 473 -3.78 -8.52 15.77
CA PHE A 473 -4.70 -7.53 15.23
C PHE A 473 -6.10 -7.59 15.82
N ARG A 474 -6.65 -8.77 16.15
CA ARG A 474 -7.97 -8.88 16.74
C ARG A 474 -8.07 -8.22 18.11
N THR A 475 -7.02 -8.32 18.93
CA THR A 475 -6.98 -7.72 20.29
C THR A 475 -6.34 -6.34 20.33
N ASP A 476 -5.23 -6.17 19.61
CA ASP A 476 -4.40 -4.96 19.62
C ASP A 476 -5.10 -3.83 18.89
N TYR A 477 -5.88 -4.12 17.85
CA TYR A 477 -6.58 -3.10 17.08
C TYR A 477 -7.51 -2.26 17.94
N GLN A 478 -8.34 -2.89 18.78
CA GLN A 478 -9.24 -2.15 19.69
C GLN A 478 -8.44 -1.36 20.72
N THR A 479 -7.39 -1.95 21.27
CA THR A 479 -6.55 -1.33 22.30
C THR A 479 -5.84 -0.09 21.77
N ILE A 480 -5.18 -0.21 20.62
CA ILE A 480 -4.43 0.87 19.99
C ILE A 480 -5.38 1.92 19.45
N ARG A 481 -6.50 1.54 18.82
CA ARG A 481 -7.55 2.49 18.43
C ARG A 481 -7.96 3.36 19.61
N ASN A 482 -8.37 2.74 20.73
CA ASN A 482 -8.88 3.49 21.88
C ASN A 482 -7.83 4.45 22.45
N ALA A 483 -6.57 4.03 22.47
CA ALA A 483 -5.46 4.88 22.88
C ALA A 483 -5.24 6.04 21.89
N CYS A 484 -5.29 5.79 20.59
CA CYS A 484 -4.90 6.79 19.59
C CYS A 484 -6.03 7.73 19.17
N ILE A 485 -7.28 7.26 19.05
CA ILE A 485 -8.39 8.07 18.54
C ILE A 485 -8.63 9.34 19.35
N ALA A 486 -8.42 9.28 20.68
CA ALA A 486 -8.55 10.43 21.58
C ALA A 486 -7.46 11.51 21.37
N ARG A 487 -6.37 11.18 20.67
CA ARG A 487 -5.22 12.06 20.41
C ARG A 487 -5.27 12.69 19.01
N ILE A 488 -6.16 12.20 18.15
CA ILE A 488 -6.31 12.69 16.78
C ILE A 488 -7.42 13.74 16.75
N SER A 489 -7.13 14.89 16.15
CA SER A 489 -8.11 15.97 15.98
C SER A 489 -9.09 15.60 14.86
N ASN A 490 -10.39 15.66 15.12
CA ASN A 490 -11.45 15.29 14.17
C ASN A 490 -11.22 13.93 13.51
N PRO A 491 -11.10 12.83 14.29
CA PRO A 491 -10.78 11.53 13.74
C PRO A 491 -11.90 11.05 12.80
N PRO A 492 -11.57 10.37 11.69
CA PRO A 492 -12.57 9.74 10.84
C PRO A 492 -13.31 8.63 11.59
N GLN A 493 -14.44 8.18 11.04
CA GLN A 493 -15.17 7.04 11.60
C GLN A 493 -14.29 5.79 11.57
N PHE A 494 -13.90 5.32 12.75
CA PHE A 494 -12.96 4.22 12.93
C PHE A 494 -13.65 3.04 13.63
N PRO A 495 -13.66 1.82 13.04
CA PRO A 495 -14.32 0.64 13.63
C PRO A 495 -13.89 0.39 15.07
N SER A 496 -14.83 0.05 15.96
CA SER A 496 -14.55 -0.17 17.39
C SER A 496 -13.89 -1.53 17.70
N ALA A 497 -13.89 -2.44 16.73
CA ALA A 497 -13.29 -3.77 16.80
C ALA A 497 -12.67 -4.14 15.45
N TYR A 498 -11.89 -5.21 15.44
CA TYR A 498 -11.26 -5.76 14.23
C TYR A 498 -12.31 -6.04 13.14
N PRO A 499 -12.27 -5.39 11.97
CA PRO A 499 -13.46 -5.26 11.13
C PRO A 499 -13.74 -6.43 10.17
N LEU A 500 -12.89 -7.47 10.16
CA LEU A 500 -13.10 -8.64 9.31
C LEU A 500 -14.06 -9.65 9.98
N PHE A 501 -15.31 -9.61 9.54
CA PHE A 501 -16.41 -10.49 10.00
C PHE A 501 -17.08 -11.19 8.82
N PRO A 502 -16.60 -12.38 8.42
CA PRO A 502 -17.17 -13.13 7.32
C PRO A 502 -18.63 -13.53 7.60
N PRO A 503 -19.55 -13.41 6.64
CA PRO A 503 -20.86 -14.07 6.76
C PRO A 503 -20.71 -15.60 6.79
N SER A 504 -21.70 -16.27 7.37
CA SER A 504 -21.73 -17.73 7.48
C SER A 504 -23.04 -18.34 6.99
N GLY A 505 -23.01 -19.63 6.64
CA GLY A 505 -24.19 -20.39 6.24
C GLY A 505 -23.88 -21.83 5.86
N ASP A 506 -24.92 -22.62 5.58
CA ASP A 506 -24.79 -24.02 5.14
C ASP A 506 -23.94 -24.10 3.86
N GLY A 507 -22.86 -24.89 3.92
CA GLY A 507 -21.93 -25.09 2.82
C GLY A 507 -22.61 -25.55 1.53
N SER A 508 -23.68 -26.36 1.64
CA SER A 508 -24.42 -26.85 0.47
C SER A 508 -25.25 -25.77 -0.24
N ALA A 509 -25.61 -24.71 0.48
CA ALA A 509 -26.49 -23.63 0.03
C ALA A 509 -25.75 -22.33 -0.34
N ILE A 510 -24.41 -22.34 -0.32
CA ILE A 510 -23.57 -21.20 -0.68
C ILE A 510 -23.90 -20.71 -2.09
N ASN A 511 -24.18 -19.42 -2.24
CA ASN A 511 -24.43 -18.80 -3.54
C ASN A 511 -23.79 -17.40 -3.56
N LEU A 512 -22.48 -17.35 -3.79
CA LEU A 512 -21.70 -16.11 -3.72
C LEU A 512 -21.31 -15.64 -5.11
N SER A 513 -21.38 -14.33 -5.33
CA SER A 513 -20.82 -13.69 -6.52
C SER A 513 -20.10 -12.40 -6.16
N GLY A 514 -19.17 -11.98 -6.99
CA GLY A 514 -18.45 -10.73 -6.81
C GLY A 514 -17.35 -10.59 -7.85
N THR A 515 -16.34 -9.80 -7.53
CA THR A 515 -15.14 -9.62 -8.34
C THR A 515 -13.94 -10.16 -7.59
N LEU A 516 -13.17 -11.02 -8.25
CA LEU A 516 -11.82 -11.38 -7.81
C LEU A 516 -10.89 -10.24 -8.23
N HIS A 517 -10.18 -9.68 -7.26
CA HIS A 517 -9.18 -8.64 -7.45
C HIS A 517 -7.79 -9.20 -7.20
N SER A 518 -6.79 -8.75 -7.97
CA SER A 518 -5.40 -9.17 -7.84
C SER A 518 -4.87 -9.01 -6.41
N GLY A 519 -4.58 -10.15 -5.79
CA GLY A 519 -4.03 -10.30 -4.44
C GLY A 519 -5.03 -10.18 -3.29
N SER A 520 -6.32 -9.90 -3.56
CA SER A 520 -7.37 -9.78 -2.53
C SER A 520 -8.48 -10.79 -2.75
N GLY A 521 -9.22 -11.11 -1.67
CA GLY A 521 -10.23 -12.18 -1.69
C GLY A 521 -11.46 -11.85 -0.85
N SER A 522 -12.54 -12.58 -1.09
CA SER A 522 -13.77 -12.50 -0.29
C SER A 522 -13.73 -13.53 0.82
N TYR A 523 -14.33 -13.27 1.98
CA TYR A 523 -14.31 -14.20 3.10
C TYR A 523 -15.71 -14.74 3.39
N TYR A 524 -15.85 -16.05 3.60
CA TYR A 524 -17.11 -16.71 3.96
C TYR A 524 -16.86 -17.90 4.90
N ILE A 525 -17.78 -18.19 5.81
CA ILE A 525 -17.72 -19.39 6.66
C ILE A 525 -18.79 -20.39 6.22
N ALA A 526 -18.34 -21.52 5.66
CA ALA A 526 -19.20 -22.64 5.31
C ALA A 526 -19.40 -23.55 6.51
N GLN A 527 -20.65 -23.84 6.85
CA GLN A 527 -21.01 -24.71 7.96
C GLN A 527 -21.49 -26.07 7.43
N GLN A 528 -21.11 -27.13 8.13
CA GLN A 528 -21.56 -28.50 7.86
C GLN A 528 -21.99 -29.15 9.18
N ALA A 529 -23.29 -29.37 9.35
CA ALA A 529 -23.85 -29.90 10.58
C ALA A 529 -23.26 -31.29 10.94
N ALA A 530 -23.31 -31.63 12.23
CA ALA A 530 -22.93 -32.96 12.71
C ALA A 530 -23.74 -34.05 11.99
N GLY A 531 -23.07 -35.11 11.52
CA GLY A 531 -23.69 -36.18 10.76
C GLY A 531 -24.17 -35.81 9.35
N ALA A 532 -23.91 -34.58 8.87
CA ALA A 532 -24.34 -34.16 7.54
C ALA A 532 -23.57 -34.88 6.43
N ALA A 533 -24.25 -35.09 5.30
CA ALA A 533 -23.62 -35.56 4.08
C ALA A 533 -22.54 -34.59 3.58
N GLY A 534 -21.69 -35.07 2.67
CA GLY A 534 -20.75 -34.20 1.96
C GLY A 534 -21.48 -33.21 1.06
N PHE A 535 -20.81 -32.10 0.74
CA PHE A 535 -21.32 -31.09 -0.19
C PHE A 535 -20.26 -30.70 -1.21
N THR A 536 -20.68 -30.08 -2.31
CA THR A 536 -19.78 -29.62 -3.37
C THR A 536 -20.01 -28.14 -3.65
N LEU A 537 -18.93 -27.45 -4.02
CA LEU A 537 -18.95 -26.09 -4.52
C LEU A 537 -18.42 -26.06 -5.96
N LEU A 538 -19.09 -25.30 -6.82
CA LEU A 538 -18.65 -24.99 -8.17
C LEU A 538 -18.17 -23.53 -8.21
N PHE A 539 -16.88 -23.35 -8.43
CA PHE A 539 -16.20 -22.07 -8.55
C PHE A 539 -15.92 -21.75 -10.03
N SER A 540 -16.56 -20.70 -10.52
CA SER A 540 -16.57 -20.32 -11.93
C SER A 540 -16.47 -18.81 -12.08
N ASN A 541 -16.40 -18.30 -13.31
CA ASN A 541 -16.58 -16.88 -13.55
C ASN A 541 -18.04 -16.46 -13.32
N GLY A 542 -18.33 -15.15 -13.31
CA GLY A 542 -19.69 -14.62 -13.04
C GLY A 542 -20.80 -15.11 -13.99
N THR A 543 -20.46 -15.82 -15.06
CA THR A 543 -21.40 -16.35 -16.06
C THR A 543 -21.46 -17.89 -16.11
N GLY A 544 -20.73 -18.57 -15.22
CA GLY A 544 -20.69 -20.04 -15.11
C GLY A 544 -19.68 -20.75 -16.02
N TYR A 545 -18.78 -20.00 -16.67
CA TYR A 545 -17.68 -20.55 -17.46
C TYR A 545 -16.40 -20.68 -16.61
N PRO A 546 -15.39 -21.45 -17.06
CA PRO A 546 -14.11 -21.53 -16.37
C PRO A 546 -13.49 -20.14 -16.12
N LEU A 547 -12.87 -19.97 -14.95
CA LEU A 547 -11.99 -18.83 -14.68
C LEU A 547 -10.72 -18.95 -15.52
N ARG A 548 -10.18 -17.84 -16.00
CA ARG A 548 -8.94 -17.84 -16.78
C ARG A 548 -7.73 -18.20 -15.92
N ALA A 549 -6.85 -19.05 -16.44
CA ALA A 549 -5.64 -19.49 -15.73
C ALA A 549 -4.69 -18.33 -15.39
N SER A 550 -4.63 -17.28 -16.22
CA SER A 550 -3.80 -16.10 -15.98
C SER A 550 -4.20 -15.30 -14.73
N LEU A 551 -5.45 -15.44 -14.26
CA LEU A 551 -5.91 -14.81 -13.01
C LEU A 551 -5.31 -15.52 -11.78
N ALA A 552 -4.79 -16.75 -11.96
CA ALA A 552 -4.40 -17.66 -10.89
C ALA A 552 -5.49 -17.71 -9.79
N PRO A 553 -6.72 -18.15 -10.12
CA PRO A 553 -7.78 -18.21 -9.13
C PRO A 553 -7.47 -19.28 -8.07
N ARG A 554 -7.82 -19.00 -6.83
CA ARG A 554 -7.71 -19.92 -5.69
C ARG A 554 -8.99 -19.87 -4.88
N LEU A 555 -9.45 -21.04 -4.46
CA LEU A 555 -10.35 -21.15 -3.32
C LEU A 555 -9.50 -21.63 -2.14
N ASN A 556 -9.07 -20.71 -1.29
CA ASN A 556 -8.39 -21.08 -0.05
C ASN A 556 -9.43 -21.60 0.94
N VAL A 557 -9.14 -22.74 1.55
CA VAL A 557 -10.03 -23.43 2.49
C VAL A 557 -9.25 -23.74 3.74
N LEU A 558 -9.73 -23.31 4.90
CA LEU A 558 -9.17 -23.69 6.20
C LEU A 558 -10.28 -24.21 7.10
N ARG A 559 -10.04 -25.34 7.78
CA ARG A 559 -11.02 -25.90 8.72
C ARG A 559 -10.88 -25.27 10.11
N LEU A 560 -11.92 -24.57 10.56
CA LEU A 560 -11.98 -23.90 11.87
C LEU A 560 -12.41 -24.84 13.00
N GLN A 561 -13.28 -25.82 12.71
CA GLN A 561 -13.84 -26.79 13.66
C GLN A 561 -14.01 -28.17 13.04
#